data_AF-A0AAF0R0P1-F1
#
_entry.id   AF-A0AAF0R0P1-F1
#
_cell.length_a   1.000
_cell.length_b   1.000
_cell.length_c   1.000
_cell.angle_alpha   90.00
_cell.angle_beta   90.00
_cell.angle_gamma   90.00
#
_symmetry.space_group_name_H-M   'P 1'
#
loop_
_entity.id
_entity.type
_entity.pdbx_description
1 polymer ?
#
loop_
_entity_poly.entity_id
_entity_poly.type
_entity_poly.pdbx_seq_one_letter_code
_entity_poly.pdbx_strand_id
1 'polypeptide(L)'
;MWASPYVKRVELALKVKGIPYEYVEEDLMNKSPLLLTYNPIHKKVPILVHNGNPICESSVILEYIDETWKNESPLFPQDPYQKAKVRFWASYIHHVLSHSQIHIKQTNPSNFCLVDYKKQQLFH
;
A
#
# COMPACT_ATOMS: atom_id res chain seq x y z
N MET A 1 0.80 -12.97 -0.77
CA MET A 1 1.04 -11.63 -1.38
C MET A 1 1.83 -10.73 -0.43
N TRP A 2 3.16 -10.86 -0.41
CA TRP A 2 4.06 -10.02 0.42
C TRP A 2 4.64 -8.81 -0.33
N ALA A 3 4.39 -8.68 -1.64
CA ALA A 3 5.13 -7.74 -2.48
C ALA A 3 4.32 -6.56 -3.03
N SER A 4 3.08 -6.36 -2.57
CA SER A 4 2.29 -5.21 -2.99
C SER A 4 2.93 -3.91 -2.47
N PRO A 5 3.30 -2.95 -3.35
CA PRO A 5 3.88 -1.68 -2.91
C PRO A 5 2.90 -0.87 -2.05
N TYR A 6 1.60 -1.05 -2.27
CA TYR A 6 0.53 -0.42 -1.50
C TYR A 6 0.43 -0.97 -0.08
N VAL A 7 0.66 -2.27 0.11
CA VAL A 7 0.73 -2.88 1.44
C VAL A 7 2.01 -2.43 2.13
N LYS A 8 3.14 -2.46 1.42
CA LYS A 8 4.45 -2.11 1.99
C LYS A 8 4.54 -0.67 2.49
N ARG A 9 3.89 0.30 1.82
CA ARG A 9 3.87 1.67 2.33
C ARG A 9 3.14 1.80 3.68
N VAL A 10 2.03 1.08 3.86
CA VAL A 10 1.29 1.05 5.15
C VAL A 10 2.12 0.34 6.21
N GLU A 11 2.70 -0.81 5.89
CA GLU A 11 3.58 -1.56 6.79
C GLU A 11 4.77 -0.72 7.26
N LEU A 12 5.40 0.03 6.36
CA LEU A 12 6.50 0.93 6.69
C LEU A 12 6.05 2.05 7.62
N ALA A 13 4.90 2.67 7.36
CA ALA A 13 4.38 3.74 8.20
C ALA A 13 4.07 3.26 9.64
N LEU A 14 3.46 2.08 9.78
CA LEU A 14 3.22 1.46 11.09
C LEU A 14 4.54 1.20 11.82
N LYS A 15 5.55 0.66 11.13
CA LYS A 15 6.90 0.42 11.70
C LYS A 15 7.61 1.70 12.10
N VAL A 16 7.59 2.73 11.26
CA VAL A 16 8.22 4.04 11.55
C VAL A 16 7.56 4.70 12.76
N LYS A 17 6.25 4.56 12.92
CA LYS A 17 5.53 5.05 14.11
C LYS A 17 5.59 4.09 15.31
N GLY A 18 6.27 2.95 15.21
CA GLY A 18 6.33 1.97 16.30
C GLY A 18 4.98 1.37 16.70
N ILE A 19 3.99 1.41 15.81
CA ILE A 19 2.63 0.92 16.10
C ILE A 19 2.62 -0.60 15.97
N PRO A 20 2.27 -1.36 17.03
CA PRO A 20 2.11 -2.80 16.93
C PRO A 20 0.89 -3.13 16.08
N TYR A 21 1.02 -4.12 15.20
CA TYR A 21 -0.06 -4.60 14.34
C TYR A 21 0.07 -6.10 14.10
N GLU A 22 -1.07 -6.73 13.81
CA GLU A 22 -1.13 -8.09 13.29
C GLU A 22 -1.18 -8.05 11.76
N TYR A 23 -0.29 -8.81 11.12
CA TYR A 23 -0.32 -8.96 9.66
C TYR A 23 -1.14 -10.18 9.28
N VAL A 24 -2.27 -9.95 8.61
CA VAL A 24 -3.09 -11.03 8.03
C VAL A 24 -2.83 -11.08 6.53
N GLU A 25 -2.34 -12.22 6.06
CA GLU A 25 -2.11 -12.44 4.63
C GLU A 25 -3.42 -12.75 3.90
N GLU A 26 -3.63 -12.08 2.76
CA GLU A 26 -4.83 -12.22 1.93
C GLU A 26 -4.47 -12.85 0.58
N ASP A 27 -5.26 -13.84 0.16
CA ASP A 27 -5.20 -14.43 -1.18
C ASP A 27 -6.07 -13.61 -2.14
N LEU A 28 -5.46 -12.96 -3.13
CA LEU A 28 -6.22 -12.16 -4.11
C LEU A 28 -6.82 -12.99 -5.25
N MET A 29 -6.41 -14.24 -5.42
CA MET A 29 -7.05 -15.17 -6.36
C MET A 29 -8.33 -15.74 -5.75
N ASN A 30 -8.33 -15.98 -4.43
CA ASN A 30 -9.48 -16.43 -3.67
C ASN A 30 -9.74 -15.51 -2.46
N LYS A 31 -10.38 -14.38 -2.74
CA LYS A 31 -10.64 -13.31 -1.76
C LYS A 31 -11.50 -13.80 -0.61
N SER A 32 -11.05 -13.51 0.62
CA SER A 32 -11.76 -13.85 1.85
C SER A 32 -13.09 -13.10 1.96
N PRO A 33 -14.11 -13.69 2.62
CA PRO A 33 -15.35 -12.99 2.93
C PRO A 33 -15.10 -11.69 3.69
N LEU A 34 -14.10 -11.68 4.58
CA LEU A 34 -13.75 -10.52 5.39
C LEU A 34 -13.26 -9.34 4.53
N LEU A 35 -12.40 -9.59 3.53
CA LEU A 35 -11.97 -8.58 2.57
C LEU A 35 -13.17 -7.98 1.82
N LEU A 36 -14.10 -8.84 1.39
CA LEU A 36 -15.29 -8.41 0.65
C LEU A 36 -16.27 -7.62 1.53
N THR A 37 -16.35 -7.93 2.82
CA THR A 37 -17.13 -7.17 3.79
C THR A 37 -16.49 -5.81 4.09
N TYR A 38 -15.18 -5.75 4.29
CA TYR A 38 -14.49 -4.52 4.65
C TYR A 38 -14.25 -3.57 3.47
N ASN A 39 -14.07 -4.09 2.25
CA ASN A 39 -13.91 -3.29 1.04
C ASN A 39 -14.83 -3.82 -0.08
N PRO A 40 -16.16 -3.63 0.04
CA PRO A 40 -17.12 -4.17 -0.94
C PRO A 40 -16.99 -3.52 -2.32
N ILE A 41 -16.48 -2.29 -2.38
CA ILE A 41 -16.38 -1.49 -3.60
C ILE A 41 -15.18 -1.92 -4.45
N HIS A 42 -13.96 -1.83 -3.91
CA HIS A 42 -12.75 -2.12 -4.69
C HIS A 42 -12.24 -3.54 -4.50
N LYS A 43 -12.57 -4.20 -3.38
CA LYS A 43 -12.14 -5.58 -3.07
C LYS A 43 -10.63 -5.75 -3.18
N LYS A 44 -9.88 -4.75 -2.70
CA LYS A 44 -8.40 -4.65 -2.79
C LYS A 44 -7.78 -4.44 -1.42
N VAL A 45 -6.51 -4.84 -1.31
CA VAL A 45 -5.61 -4.61 -0.17
C VAL A 45 -4.71 -3.40 -0.41
N PRO A 46 -4.15 -2.76 0.64
CA PRO A 46 -4.37 -3.06 2.07
C PRO A 46 -5.70 -2.54 2.61
N ILE A 47 -6.12 -3.16 3.71
CA ILE A 47 -7.15 -2.67 4.62
C ILE A 47 -6.50 -2.60 6.00
N LEU A 48 -6.62 -1.46 6.68
CA LEU A 48 -6.28 -1.34 8.09
C LEU A 48 -7.57 -1.46 8.89
N VAL A 49 -7.62 -2.34 9.89
CA VAL A 49 -8.76 -2.40 10.82
C VAL A 49 -8.30 -1.85 12.16
N HIS A 50 -8.91 -0.75 12.59
CA HIS A 50 -8.61 -0.14 13.88
C HIS A 50 -9.89 0.00 14.69
N ASN A 51 -9.93 -0.62 15.88
CA ASN A 51 -11.10 -0.66 16.76
C ASN A 51 -12.37 -1.19 16.05
N GLY A 52 -12.20 -2.25 15.23
CA GLY A 52 -13.28 -2.86 14.45
C GLY A 52 -13.71 -2.08 13.21
N ASN A 53 -13.14 -0.90 12.95
CA ASN A 53 -13.48 -0.08 11.79
C ASN A 53 -12.48 -0.31 10.66
N PRO A 54 -12.92 -0.73 9.45
CA PRO A 54 -12.04 -0.87 8.31
C PRO A 54 -11.75 0.48 7.64
N ILE A 55 -10.47 0.71 7.33
CA ILE A 55 -9.97 1.83 6.52
C ILE A 55 -9.33 1.25 5.27
N CYS A 56 -9.86 1.65 4.11
CA CYS A 56 -9.39 1.23 2.80
C CYS A 56 -8.51 2.31 2.16
N GLU A 57 -7.86 1.95 1.05
CA GLU A 57 -6.96 2.80 0.29
C GLU A 57 -5.69 3.18 1.05
N SER A 58 -4.56 2.71 0.54
CA SER A 58 -3.28 2.86 1.24
C SER A 58 -2.81 4.30 1.42
N SER A 59 -3.38 5.30 0.73
CA SER A 59 -3.06 6.72 0.97
C SER A 59 -3.92 7.28 2.10
N VAL A 60 -5.21 6.92 2.13
CA VAL A 60 -6.14 7.26 3.20
C VAL A 60 -5.67 6.63 4.52
N ILE A 61 -5.22 5.37 4.48
CA ILE A 61 -4.63 4.69 5.66
C ILE A 61 -3.42 5.45 6.20
N LEU A 62 -2.54 5.97 5.33
CA LEU A 62 -1.36 6.74 5.78
C LEU A 62 -1.76 8.05 6.46
N GLU A 63 -2.75 8.75 5.91
CA GLU A 63 -3.28 9.97 6.54
C GLU A 63 -3.93 9.66 7.89
N TYR A 64 -4.73 8.59 7.94
CA TYR A 64 -5.35 8.11 9.18
C TYR A 64 -4.32 7.77 10.26
N ILE A 65 -3.24 7.05 9.90
CA ILE A 65 -2.15 6.76 10.82
C ILE A 65 -1.49 8.05 11.30
N ASP A 66 -1.26 9.01 10.41
CA ASP A 66 -0.60 10.25 10.78
C ASP A 66 -1.44 11.10 11.75
N GLU A 67 -2.75 11.14 11.51
CA GLU A 67 -3.70 11.92 12.29
C GLU A 67 -4.09 11.26 13.62
N THR A 68 -4.01 9.93 13.72
CA THR A 68 -4.38 9.18 14.93
C THR A 68 -3.23 9.12 15.94
N TRP A 69 -2.00 8.85 15.47
CA TRP A 69 -0.82 8.71 16.34
C TRP A 69 0.10 9.93 16.22
N LYS A 70 -0.31 11.05 16.81
CA LYS A 70 0.39 12.35 16.71
C LYS A 70 1.62 12.50 17.61
N ASN A 71 1.79 11.61 18.58
CA ASN A 71 2.89 11.69 19.56
C ASN A 71 4.25 11.29 18.94
N GLU A 72 4.20 10.59 17.80
CA GLU A 72 5.39 10.14 17.07
C GLU A 72 5.72 11.10 15.93
N SER A 73 6.90 10.89 15.33
CA SER A 73 7.35 11.71 14.19
C SER A 73 6.30 11.73 13.06
N PRO A 74 5.96 12.91 12.53
CA PRO A 74 4.90 13.03 11.53
C PRO A 74 5.33 12.39 10.20
N LEU A 75 4.41 11.68 9.56
CA LEU A 75 4.63 11.10 8.22
C LEU A 75 4.58 12.18 7.14
N PHE A 76 3.83 13.25 7.38
CA PHE A 76 3.68 14.36 6.46
C PHE A 76 4.24 15.66 7.03
N PRO A 77 4.74 16.57 6.17
CA PRO A 77 5.02 17.95 6.58
C PRO A 77 3.77 18.62 7.19
N GLN A 78 3.99 19.47 8.19
CA GLN A 78 2.91 20.26 8.79
C GLN A 78 2.51 21.46 7.91
N ASP A 79 3.45 21.99 7.13
CA ASP A 79 3.16 23.05 6.16
C ASP A 79 2.20 22.54 5.07
N PRO A 80 1.06 23.20 4.84
CA PRO A 80 0.07 22.74 3.88
C PRO A 80 0.59 22.62 2.45
N TYR A 81 1.47 23.53 2.03
CA TYR A 81 2.02 23.53 0.68
C TYR A 81 3.00 22.36 0.48
N GLN A 82 3.90 22.11 1.44
CA GLN A 82 4.77 20.94 1.41
C GLN A 82 3.98 19.64 1.47
N LYS A 83 2.93 19.56 2.32
CA LYS A 83 2.03 18.40 2.38
C LYS A 83 1.35 18.16 1.03
N ALA A 84 0.90 19.21 0.35
CA ALA A 84 0.32 19.11 -0.99
C ALA A 84 1.33 18.57 -2.02
N LYS A 85 2.60 19.00 -1.98
CA LYS A 85 3.65 18.47 -2.85
C LYS A 85 3.91 16.97 -2.61
N VAL A 86 3.96 16.55 -1.35
CA VAL A 86 4.11 15.12 -1.00
C VAL A 86 2.93 14.31 -1.54
N ARG A 87 1.69 14.80 -1.35
CA ARG A 87 0.48 14.16 -1.87
C ARG A 87 0.49 14.05 -3.40
N PHE A 88 0.93 15.11 -4.10
CA PHE A 88 1.06 15.10 -5.55
C PHE A 88 2.01 14.00 -6.02
N TRP A 89 3.23 13.93 -5.47
CA TRP A 89 4.21 12.93 -5.87
C TRP A 89 3.77 11.50 -5.50
N ALA A 90 3.15 11.30 -4.33
CA ALA A 90 2.60 10.01 -3.94
C ALA A 90 1.48 9.55 -4.90
N SER A 91 0.61 10.47 -5.33
CA SER A 91 -0.44 10.21 -6.31
C SER A 91 0.14 9.89 -7.69
N TYR A 92 1.14 10.65 -8.14
CA TYR A 92 1.83 10.39 -9.40
C TYR A 92 2.46 8.99 -9.42
N ILE A 93 3.19 8.62 -8.35
CA ILE A 93 3.79 7.28 -8.22
C ILE A 93 2.71 6.20 -8.24
N HIS A 94 1.58 6.39 -7.54
CA HIS A 94 0.45 5.46 -7.60
C HIS A 94 -0.07 5.28 -9.02
N HIS A 95 -0.24 6.37 -9.78
CA HIS A 95 -0.68 6.30 -11.17
C HIS A 95 0.34 5.58 -12.06
N VAL A 96 1.63 5.86 -11.91
CA VAL A 96 2.67 5.15 -12.66
C VAL A 96 2.63 3.66 -12.36
N LEU A 97 2.56 3.28 -11.07
CA LEU A 97 2.52 1.89 -10.63
C LEU A 97 1.23 1.16 -11.04
N SER A 98 0.09 1.84 -11.12
CA SER A 98 -1.16 1.22 -11.58
C SER A 98 -1.16 0.91 -13.08
N HIS A 99 -0.38 1.66 -13.86
CA HIS A 99 -0.23 1.47 -15.31
C HIS A 99 0.98 0.59 -15.67
N SER A 100 1.87 0.30 -14.73
CA SER A 100 2.96 -0.65 -14.91
C SER A 100 2.48 -2.03 -14.45
N GLN A 101 2.33 -2.96 -15.39
CA GLN A 101 2.15 -4.36 -15.04
C GLN A 101 3.49 -4.89 -14.51
N ILE A 102 3.75 -4.72 -13.22
CA ILE A 102 4.92 -5.31 -12.57
C ILE A 102 4.48 -6.66 -12.04
N HIS A 103 4.90 -7.74 -12.71
CA HIS A 103 4.73 -9.08 -12.17
C HIS A 103 6.03 -9.49 -11.50
N ILE A 104 5.93 -9.90 -10.24
CA ILE A 104 7.04 -10.55 -9.57
C ILE A 104 6.88 -12.04 -9.84
N LYS A 105 7.74 -12.56 -10.72
CA LYS A 105 7.81 -14.01 -10.93
C LYS A 105 8.84 -14.57 -9.96
N GLN A 106 8.42 -15.54 -9.17
CA GLN A 106 9.34 -16.40 -8.46
C GLN A 106 10.02 -17.30 -9.49
N THR A 107 11.31 -17.09 -9.72
CA THR A 107 12.08 -17.87 -10.70
C THR A 107 12.76 -19.07 -10.05
N ASN A 108 12.95 -19.08 -8.73
CA ASN A 108 13.36 -20.23 -7.90
C ASN A 108 13.06 -19.97 -6.40
N PRO A 109 13.11 -20.96 -5.48
CA PRO A 109 12.87 -20.75 -4.03
C PRO A 109 13.73 -19.66 -3.40
N SER A 110 14.92 -19.41 -3.95
CA SER A 110 15.91 -18.49 -3.40
C SER A 110 15.94 -17.11 -4.05
N ASN A 111 15.26 -16.90 -5.20
CA ASN A 111 15.38 -15.66 -5.98
C ASN A 111 14.03 -15.16 -6.50
N PHE A 112 13.77 -13.86 -6.29
CA PHE A 112 12.66 -13.13 -6.87
C PHE A 112 13.17 -12.17 -7.95
N CYS A 113 12.51 -12.14 -9.11
CA CYS A 113 12.82 -11.21 -10.18
C CYS A 113 11.64 -10.25 -10.39
N LEU A 114 11.95 -8.95 -10.49
CA LEU A 114 10.98 -7.92 -10.87
C LEU A 114 10.91 -7.88 -12.40
N VAL A 115 9.74 -8.20 -12.96
CA VAL A 115 9.50 -8.11 -14.41
C VAL A 115 8.56 -6.94 -14.67
N ASP A 116 9.06 -5.94 -15.40
CA ASP A 116 8.28 -4.80 -15.89
C ASP A 116 7.96 -4.98 -17.38
N TYR A 117 6.68 -5.17 -17.69
CA TYR A 117 6.23 -5.40 -19.06
C TYR A 117 6.22 -4.13 -19.94
N LYS A 118 6.26 -2.92 -19.37
CA LYS A 118 6.36 -1.69 -20.17
C LYS A 118 7.71 -1.56 -20.87
N LYS A 119 8.78 -2.12 -20.30
CA LYS A 119 10.12 -2.11 -20.93
C LYS A 119 10.26 -3.12 -22.06
N GLN A 120 9.42 -4.16 -22.11
CA GLN A 120 9.46 -5.18 -23.16
C GLN A 120 8.88 -4.71 -24.50
N GLN A 121 7.94 -3.75 -24.49
CA GLN A 121 7.36 -3.23 -25.74
C GLN A 121 8.20 -2.14 -26.45
N LEU A 122 9.32 -1.71 -25.86
CA LEU A 122 10.22 -0.72 -26.47
C LEU A 122 11.38 -1.35 -27.27
N PHE A 123 11.40 -2.68 -27.42
CA PHE A 123 12.43 -3.43 -28.17
C PHE A 123 11.85 -4.33 -29.27
N HIS A 124 10.75 -3.92 -29.90
CA HIS A 124 10.27 -4.52 -31.14
C HIS A 124 10.09 -3.45 -32.22
#